data_AF-A0A6N7ZVL6-F1
#
_entry.id   AF-A0A6N7ZVL6-F1
#
_cell.length_a   1.000
_cell.length_b   1.000
_cell.length_c   1.000
_cell.angle_alpha   90.00
_cell.angle_beta   90.00
_cell.angle_gamma   90.00
#
_symmetry.space_group_name_H-M   'P 1'
#
loop_
_entity.id
_entity.type
_entity.pdbx_description
1 polymer ?
#
loop_
_entity_poly.entity_id
_entity_poly.type
_entity_poly.pdbx_seq_one_letter_code
_entity_poly.pdbx_strand_id
1 'polypeptide(L)'
;MRVLFKQSLVVFWGLWWAIAFLTDFVGGLEMLGFTSTPWFDGQNYPFLKQTLAPFGATTAIDIALFVGIILWALVSTLLFSFAILTPYSRKELWLKRVDYAFIVSLGLWLAFFWADQVVMKFDLEQNHMVQGGFQLLCYLTIHLLPDDHPG
;
A
#
# COMPACT_ATOMS: atom_id res chain seq x y z
N MET A 1 6.98 -23.55 12.03
CA MET A 1 5.63 -23.05 11.67
C MET A 1 5.57 -21.52 11.73
N ARG A 2 6.28 -20.88 12.66
CA ARG A 2 6.30 -19.42 12.84
C ARG A 2 7.03 -18.69 11.71
N VAL A 3 8.12 -19.24 11.17
CA VAL A 3 8.82 -18.62 10.02
C VAL A 3 7.93 -18.58 8.78
N LEU A 4 7.28 -19.71 8.46
CA LEU A 4 6.33 -19.78 7.34
C LEU A 4 5.17 -18.80 7.51
N PHE A 5 4.67 -18.65 8.74
CA PHE A 5 3.63 -17.66 9.05
C PHE A 5 4.13 -16.23 8.76
N LYS A 6 5.31 -15.83 9.26
CA LYS A 6 5.90 -14.51 8.97
C LYS A 6 6.07 -14.29 7.46
N GLN A 7 6.58 -15.28 6.72
CA GLN A 7 6.72 -15.19 5.28
C GLN A 7 5.38 -15.05 4.57
N SER A 8 4.33 -15.73 5.05
CA SER A 8 2.98 -15.62 4.49
C SER A 8 2.40 -14.21 4.65
N LEU A 9 2.70 -13.51 5.77
CA LEU A 9 2.31 -12.11 5.97
C LEU A 9 2.99 -11.19 4.96
N VAL A 10 4.29 -11.41 4.68
CA VAL A 10 5.03 -10.63 3.68
C VAL A 10 4.46 -10.86 2.28
N VAL A 11 4.14 -12.12 1.93
CA VAL A 11 3.49 -12.44 0.65
C VAL A 11 2.11 -11.80 0.54
N PHE A 12 1.29 -11.91 1.59
CA PHE A 12 -0.03 -11.29 1.63
C PHE A 12 0.02 -9.80 1.34
N TRP A 13 0.87 -9.05 2.06
CA TRP A 13 1.00 -7.61 1.86
C TRP A 13 1.61 -7.26 0.50
N GLY A 14 2.55 -8.07 0.00
CA GLY A 14 3.08 -7.90 -1.35
C GLY A 14 2.01 -8.02 -2.43
N LEU A 15 1.13 -9.03 -2.31
CA LEU A 15 -0.01 -9.19 -3.23
C LEU A 15 -1.02 -8.06 -3.08
N TRP A 16 -1.33 -7.63 -1.85
CA TRP A 16 -2.25 -6.53 -1.59
C TRP A 16 -1.76 -5.24 -2.26
N TRP A 17 -0.49 -4.88 -2.08
CA TRP A 17 0.11 -3.68 -2.71
C TRP A 17 0.20 -3.80 -4.23
N ALA A 18 0.50 -5.00 -4.75
CA ALA A 18 0.50 -5.24 -6.19
C ALA A 18 -0.89 -5.03 -6.80
N ILE A 19 -1.95 -5.51 -6.13
CA ILE A 19 -3.33 -5.29 -6.57
C ILE A 19 -3.66 -3.80 -6.53
N ALA A 20 -3.38 -3.10 -5.43
CA ALA A 20 -3.63 -1.67 -5.30
C ALA A 20 -2.93 -0.85 -6.40
N PHE A 21 -1.65 -1.13 -6.65
CA PHE A 21 -0.91 -0.51 -7.74
C PHE A 21 -1.55 -0.81 -9.11
N LEU A 22 -1.86 -2.07 -9.40
CA LEU A 22 -2.41 -2.47 -10.70
C LEU A 22 -3.77 -1.83 -10.95
N THR A 23 -4.64 -1.79 -9.94
CA THR A 23 -5.96 -1.15 -10.08
C THR A 23 -5.83 0.34 -10.35
N ASP A 24 -4.99 1.06 -9.60
CA ASP A 24 -4.81 2.50 -9.82
C ASP A 24 -4.11 2.81 -11.14
N PHE A 25 -3.12 1.99 -11.52
CA PHE A 25 -2.41 2.13 -12.79
C PHE A 25 -3.35 1.93 -13.98
N VAL A 26 -4.18 0.87 -13.96
CA VAL A 26 -5.18 0.63 -15.01
C VAL A 26 -6.21 1.76 -15.05
N GLY A 27 -6.72 2.22 -13.89
CA GLY A 27 -7.62 3.38 -13.83
C GLY A 27 -6.99 4.65 -14.42
N GLY A 28 -5.70 4.88 -14.16
CA GLY A 28 -4.95 5.96 -14.78
C GLY A 28 -4.85 5.83 -16.32
N LEU A 29 -4.65 4.61 -16.84
CA LEU A 29 -4.64 4.37 -18.28
C LEU A 29 -6.01 4.59 -18.94
N GLU A 30 -7.10 4.21 -18.27
CA GLU A 30 -8.47 4.45 -18.74
C GLU A 30 -8.76 5.95 -18.84
N MET A 31 -8.35 6.74 -17.86
CA MET A 31 -8.50 8.20 -17.91
C MET A 31 -7.78 8.85 -19.10
N LEU A 32 -6.66 8.27 -19.51
CA LEU A 32 -5.89 8.73 -20.66
C LEU A 32 -6.45 8.19 -21.99
N GLY A 33 -7.48 7.34 -21.95
CA GLY A 33 -8.11 6.74 -23.13
C GLY A 33 -7.30 5.62 -23.77
N PHE A 34 -6.29 5.07 -23.07
CA PHE A 34 -5.47 3.97 -23.61
C PHE A 34 -6.15 2.61 -23.55
N THR A 35 -7.12 2.43 -22.64
CA THR A 35 -7.85 1.17 -22.47
C THR A 35 -9.28 1.43 -22.01
N SER A 36 -10.13 0.41 -22.16
CA SER A 36 -11.45 0.34 -21.55
C SER A 36 -11.64 -1.09 -21.04
N THR A 37 -11.72 -1.24 -19.71
CA THR A 37 -11.80 -2.55 -19.05
C THR A 37 -13.17 -2.73 -18.38
N PRO A 38 -14.15 -3.37 -19.03
CA PRO A 38 -15.53 -3.46 -18.54
C PRO A 38 -15.72 -4.29 -17.25
N TRP A 39 -14.69 -5.03 -16.83
CA TRP A 39 -14.67 -5.81 -15.59
C TRP A 39 -13.99 -5.07 -14.42
N PHE A 40 -13.48 -3.86 -14.66
CA PHE A 40 -12.79 -3.03 -13.69
C PHE A 40 -13.46 -1.66 -13.63
N ASP A 41 -13.65 -1.14 -12.42
CA ASP A 41 -14.25 0.17 -12.22
C ASP A 41 -13.20 1.09 -11.59
N GLY A 42 -12.52 1.89 -12.42
CA GLY A 42 -11.41 2.79 -12.07
C GLY A 42 -11.82 4.00 -11.22
N GLN A 43 -12.51 3.77 -10.10
CA GLN A 43 -13.17 4.80 -9.30
C GLN A 43 -12.23 5.62 -8.41
N ASN A 44 -11.00 5.15 -8.17
CA ASN A 44 -10.10 5.81 -7.20
C ASN A 44 -9.74 7.25 -7.58
N TYR A 45 -9.45 7.56 -8.85
CA TYR A 45 -9.23 8.95 -9.27
C TYR A 45 -10.50 9.81 -9.27
N PRO A 46 -11.63 9.38 -9.89
CA PRO A 46 -12.89 10.12 -9.79
C PRO A 46 -13.28 10.44 -8.33
N PHE A 47 -13.10 9.46 -7.44
CA PHE A 47 -13.37 9.60 -6.01
C PHE A 47 -12.42 10.59 -5.32
N LEU A 48 -11.12 10.53 -5.62
CA LEU A 48 -10.14 11.51 -5.13
C LEU A 48 -10.51 12.92 -5.56
N LYS A 49 -10.77 13.12 -6.86
CA LYS A 49 -11.16 14.42 -7.42
C LYS A 49 -12.44 14.95 -6.78
N GLN A 50 -13.46 14.11 -6.60
CA GLN A 50 -14.70 14.49 -5.93
C GLN A 50 -14.45 14.89 -4.46
N THR A 51 -13.54 14.19 -3.78
CA THR A 51 -13.19 14.46 -2.38
C THR A 51 -12.48 15.81 -2.22
N LEU A 52 -11.62 16.19 -3.18
CA LEU A 52 -10.84 17.42 -3.13
C LEU A 52 -11.58 18.65 -3.70
N ALA A 53 -12.61 18.45 -4.52
CA ALA A 53 -13.37 19.53 -5.16
C ALA A 53 -13.90 20.61 -4.19
N PRO A 54 -14.44 20.29 -2.99
CA PRO A 54 -14.90 21.31 -2.04
C PRO A 54 -13.79 22.25 -1.55
N PHE A 55 -12.53 21.84 -1.62
CA PHE A 55 -11.37 22.61 -1.19
C PHE A 55 -10.74 23.43 -2.32
N GLY A 56 -11.38 23.47 -3.49
CA GLY A 56 -10.89 24.23 -4.65
C GLY A 56 -9.63 23.64 -5.28
N ALA A 57 -9.37 22.34 -5.07
CA ALA A 57 -8.26 21.66 -5.72
C ALA A 57 -8.39 21.75 -7.25
N THR A 58 -7.27 22.01 -7.90
CA THR A 58 -7.22 22.03 -9.37
C THR A 58 -6.98 20.63 -9.89
N THR A 59 -7.37 20.37 -11.14
CA THR A 59 -7.08 19.09 -11.83
C THR A 59 -5.60 18.71 -11.76
N ALA A 60 -4.69 19.69 -11.76
CA ALA A 60 -3.25 19.45 -11.64
C ALA A 60 -2.87 18.86 -10.27
N ILE A 61 -3.50 19.33 -9.19
CA ILE A 61 -3.31 18.79 -7.84
C ILE A 61 -3.87 17.36 -7.75
N ASP A 62 -5.09 17.14 -8.27
CA ASP A 62 -5.71 15.81 -8.27
C ASP A 62 -4.83 14.79 -8.99
N ILE A 63 -4.32 15.15 -10.18
CA ILE A 63 -3.42 14.29 -10.97
C ILE A 63 -2.10 14.07 -10.23
N ALA A 64 -1.49 15.11 -9.68
CA ALA A 64 -0.22 15.00 -8.98
C ALA A 64 -0.32 14.06 -7.77
N LEU A 65 -1.38 14.18 -6.98
CA LEU A 65 -1.64 13.30 -5.84
C LEU A 65 -1.90 11.86 -6.29
N PHE A 66 -2.74 11.65 -7.31
CA PHE A 66 -3.03 10.31 -7.80
C PHE A 66 -1.80 9.61 -8.38
N VAL A 67 -0.98 10.32 -9.18
CA VAL A 67 0.30 9.80 -9.67
C VAL A 67 1.24 9.50 -8.50
N GLY A 68 1.27 10.36 -7.48
CA GLY A 68 2.03 10.12 -6.25
C GLY A 68 1.64 8.82 -5.56
N ILE A 69 0.33 8.56 -5.41
CA ILE A 69 -0.21 7.32 -4.84
C ILE A 69 0.22 6.10 -5.65
N ILE A 70 0.06 6.14 -6.99
CA ILE A 70 0.47 5.04 -7.90
C ILE A 70 1.96 4.74 -7.76
N LEU A 71 2.80 5.77 -7.80
CA LEU A 71 4.26 5.60 -7.71
C LEU A 71 4.68 5.05 -6.35
N TRP A 72 4.03 5.50 -5.27
CA TRP A 72 4.32 4.99 -3.92
C TRP A 72 3.88 3.53 -3.79
N ALA A 73 2.70 3.16 -4.29
CA ALA A 73 2.23 1.78 -4.34
C ALA A 73 3.14 0.88 -5.19
N LEU A 74 3.67 1.39 -6.31
CA LEU A 74 4.68 0.69 -7.13
C LEU A 74 5.95 0.43 -6.32
N VAL A 75 6.50 1.45 -5.64
CA VAL A 75 7.70 1.28 -4.80
C VAL A 75 7.44 0.24 -3.71
N SER A 76 6.31 0.32 -3.01
CA SER A 76 5.91 -0.68 -2.00
C SER A 76 5.85 -2.09 -2.60
N THR A 77 5.21 -2.25 -3.77
CA THR A 77 5.13 -3.54 -4.48
C THR A 77 6.50 -4.11 -4.80
N LEU A 78 7.43 -3.28 -5.30
CA LEU A 78 8.79 -3.70 -5.63
C LEU A 78 9.57 -4.10 -4.36
N LEU A 79 9.46 -3.33 -3.29
CA LEU A 79 10.12 -3.64 -2.01
C LEU A 79 9.62 -4.95 -1.42
N PHE A 80 8.30 -5.18 -1.42
CA PHE A 80 7.73 -6.47 -1.00
C PHE A 80 8.19 -7.60 -1.92
N SER A 81 8.24 -7.40 -3.23
CA SER A 81 8.75 -8.40 -4.18
C SER A 81 10.20 -8.78 -3.86
N PHE A 82 11.06 -7.81 -3.55
CA PHE A 82 12.43 -8.10 -3.12
C PHE A 82 12.49 -8.84 -1.79
N ALA A 83 11.62 -8.52 -0.83
CA ALA A 83 11.54 -9.24 0.44
C ALA A 83 11.09 -10.69 0.23
N ILE A 84 10.05 -10.93 -0.57
CA ILE A 84 9.51 -12.27 -0.89
C ILE A 84 10.57 -13.14 -1.58
N LEU A 85 11.28 -12.58 -2.56
CA LEU A 85 12.32 -13.30 -3.31
C LEU A 85 13.60 -13.52 -2.52
N THR A 86 13.71 -12.98 -1.29
CA THR A 86 14.89 -13.20 -0.44
C THR A 86 14.70 -14.48 0.39
N PRO A 87 15.56 -15.49 0.22
CA PRO A 87 15.46 -16.71 1.03
C PRO A 87 15.69 -16.42 2.52
N TYR A 88 14.91 -17.08 3.39
CA TYR A 88 15.03 -16.91 4.84
C TYR A 88 16.39 -17.35 5.41
N SER A 89 17.14 -18.20 4.70
CA SER A 89 18.52 -18.54 5.05
C SER A 89 19.44 -17.32 5.14
N ARG A 90 19.06 -16.19 4.52
CA ARG A 90 19.70 -14.87 4.66
C ARG A 90 18.86 -13.96 5.56
N LYS A 91 18.57 -14.40 6.79
CA LYS A 91 17.62 -13.77 7.71
C LYS A 91 17.82 -12.27 7.90
N GLU A 92 19.05 -11.81 8.14
CA GLU A 92 19.33 -10.37 8.35
C GLU A 92 18.97 -9.53 7.12
N LEU A 93 19.34 -9.99 5.93
CA LEU A 93 19.00 -9.33 4.67
C LEU A 93 17.48 -9.39 4.40
N TRP A 94 16.85 -10.53 4.69
CA TRP A 94 15.40 -10.69 4.56
C TRP A 94 14.67 -9.70 5.47
N LEU A 95 15.02 -9.64 6.76
CA LEU A 95 14.44 -8.69 7.71
C LEU A 95 14.64 -7.24 7.25
N LYS A 96 15.85 -6.84 6.85
CA LYS A 96 16.09 -5.48 6.35
C LYS A 96 15.19 -5.11 5.17
N ARG A 97 14.94 -6.05 4.24
CA ARG A 97 14.03 -5.82 3.10
C ARG A 97 12.57 -5.76 3.53
N VAL A 98 12.17 -6.60 4.48
CA VAL A 98 10.85 -6.53 5.11
C VAL A 98 10.64 -5.17 5.77
N ASP A 99 11.62 -4.68 6.55
CA ASP A 99 11.55 -3.38 7.22
C ASP A 99 11.32 -2.25 6.22
N TYR A 100 12.11 -2.19 5.15
CA TYR A 100 11.90 -1.17 4.11
C TYR A 100 10.51 -1.28 3.46
N ALA A 101 10.07 -2.49 3.12
CA ALA A 101 8.76 -2.69 2.50
C ALA A 101 7.62 -2.22 3.42
N PHE A 102 7.62 -2.62 4.69
CA PHE A 102 6.62 -2.24 5.66
C PHE A 102 6.69 -0.75 6.03
N ILE A 103 7.86 -0.19 6.29
CA ILE A 103 8.00 1.23 6.65
C ILE A 103 7.53 2.13 5.50
N VAL A 104 7.93 1.85 4.27
CA VAL A 104 7.55 2.67 3.11
C VAL A 104 6.04 2.59 2.85
N SER A 105 5.48 1.38 2.87
CA SER A 105 4.03 1.19 2.67
C SER A 105 3.18 1.76 3.81
N LEU A 106 3.60 1.61 5.07
CA LEU A 106 2.97 2.27 6.22
C LEU A 106 3.04 3.79 6.11
N GLY A 107 4.12 4.34 5.53
CA GLY A 107 4.22 5.77 5.24
C GLY A 107 3.07 6.29 4.38
N LEU A 108 2.62 5.51 3.39
CA LEU A 108 1.47 5.88 2.56
C LEU A 108 0.17 5.85 3.37
N TRP A 109 -0.04 4.85 4.24
CA TRP A 109 -1.20 4.85 5.15
C TRP A 109 -1.23 6.07 6.05
N LEU A 110 -0.09 6.41 6.67
CA LEU A 110 0.00 7.59 7.53
C LEU A 110 -0.26 8.89 6.77
N ALA A 111 0.19 8.97 5.51
CA ALA A 111 -0.13 10.09 4.64
C ALA A 111 -1.64 10.19 4.35
N PHE A 112 -2.32 9.05 4.14
CA PHE A 112 -3.78 9.04 4.03
C PHE A 112 -4.47 9.46 5.33
N PHE A 113 -4.00 9.06 6.50
CA PHE A 113 -4.62 9.49 7.76
C PHE A 113 -4.55 11.01 7.92
N TRP A 114 -3.41 11.62 7.58
CA TRP A 114 -3.29 13.08 7.54
C TRP A 114 -4.18 13.71 6.49
N ALA A 115 -4.23 13.14 5.28
CA ALA A 115 -5.08 13.65 4.21
C ALA A 115 -6.56 13.63 4.62
N ASP A 116 -7.04 12.50 5.15
CA ASP A 116 -8.42 12.31 5.58
C ASP A 116 -8.82 13.29 6.69
N GLN A 117 -7.91 13.55 7.63
CA GLN A 117 -8.07 14.57 8.67
C GLN A 117 -8.17 15.99 8.08
N VAL A 118 -7.30 16.33 7.13
CA VAL A 118 -7.32 17.64 6.46
C VAL A 118 -8.62 17.85 5.69
N VAL A 119 -9.13 16.82 5.00
CA VAL A 119 -10.36 16.92 4.21
C VAL A 119 -11.64 16.55 4.98
N MET A 120 -11.51 16.23 6.27
CA MET A 120 -12.59 15.82 7.17
C MET A 120 -13.43 14.64 6.62
N LYS A 121 -12.78 13.62 6.07
CA LYS A 121 -13.40 12.40 5.51
C LYS A 121 -13.26 11.20 6.46
N PHE A 122 -13.90 11.28 7.63
CA PHE A 122 -13.78 10.28 8.69
C PHE A 122 -14.23 8.87 8.29
N ASP A 123 -15.20 8.73 7.36
CA ASP A 123 -15.62 7.41 6.88
C ASP A 123 -14.49 6.69 6.12
N LEU A 124 -13.68 7.43 5.35
CA LEU A 124 -12.50 6.89 4.68
C LEU A 124 -11.38 6.62 5.67
N GLU A 125 -11.18 7.55 6.59
CA GLU A 125 -10.16 7.44 7.62
C GLU A 125 -10.32 6.15 8.41
N GLN A 126 -11.56 5.79 8.79
CA GLN A 126 -11.81 4.55 9.51
C GLN A 126 -11.31 3.32 8.72
N ASN A 127 -11.58 3.27 7.41
CA ASN A 127 -11.12 2.18 6.57
C ASN A 127 -9.58 2.16 6.45
N HIS A 128 -8.98 3.31 6.17
CA HIS A 128 -7.53 3.43 6.09
C HIS A 128 -6.86 3.06 7.42
N MET A 129 -7.39 3.49 8.55
CA MET A 129 -6.89 3.15 9.90
C MET A 129 -6.96 1.65 10.17
N VAL A 130 -8.04 0.98 9.76
CA VAL A 130 -8.16 -0.48 9.88
C VAL A 130 -7.10 -1.17 9.03
N GLN A 131 -6.93 -0.76 7.78
CA GLN A 131 -5.98 -1.37 6.85
C GLN A 131 -4.52 -1.11 7.27
N GLY A 132 -4.16 0.14 7.52
CA GLY A 132 -2.82 0.52 7.99
C GLY A 132 -2.51 -0.02 9.39
N GLY A 133 -3.51 -0.04 10.29
CA GLY A 133 -3.39 -0.65 11.61
C GLY A 133 -3.16 -2.16 11.52
N PHE A 134 -3.90 -2.87 10.66
CA PHE A 134 -3.65 -4.29 10.39
C PHE A 134 -2.25 -4.52 9.82
N GLN A 135 -1.78 -3.67 8.91
CA GLN A 135 -0.43 -3.77 8.38
C GLN A 135 0.64 -3.58 9.47
N LEU A 136 0.45 -2.59 10.35
CA LEU A 136 1.33 -2.34 11.47
C LEU A 136 1.36 -3.53 12.43
N LEU A 137 0.20 -4.14 12.72
CA LEU A 137 0.14 -5.35 13.55
C LEU A 137 0.89 -6.51 12.90
N CYS A 138 0.76 -6.72 11.58
CA CYS A 138 1.54 -7.73 10.86
C CYS A 138 3.05 -7.44 10.93
N TYR A 139 3.44 -6.18 10.77
CA TYR A 139 4.84 -5.76 10.89
C TYR A 139 5.39 -6.08 12.27
N LEU A 140 4.71 -5.64 13.33
CA LEU A 140 5.08 -5.93 14.72
C LEU A 140 5.12 -7.44 14.98
N THR A 141 4.17 -8.21 14.43
CA THR A 141 4.13 -9.67 14.54
C THR A 141 5.40 -10.33 13.98
N ILE A 142 5.94 -9.82 12.86
CA ILE A 142 7.17 -10.34 12.26
C ILE A 142 8.38 -10.15 13.21
N HIS A 143 8.44 -9.02 13.92
CA HIS A 143 9.54 -8.72 14.86
C HIS A 143 9.38 -9.34 16.25
N LEU A 144 8.15 -9.41 16.75
CA LEU A 144 7.88 -9.82 18.14
C LEU A 144 7.73 -11.34 18.29
N LEU A 145 7.25 -12.05 17.27
CA LEU A 145 7.15 -13.50 17.36
C LEU A 145 8.53 -14.16 17.32
N PRO A 146 8.80 -15.18 18.16
CA PRO A 146 10.06 -15.92 18.07
C PRO A 146 10.12 -16.72 16.79
N ASP A 147 11.34 -17.00 16.32
CA ASP A 147 11.55 -18.01 15.30
C ASP A 147 11.41 -19.42 15.90
N ASP A 148 11.26 -20.44 15.05
CA ASP A 148 10.97 -21.81 15.48
C ASP A 148 12.13 -22.48 16.27
N HIS A 149 13.26 -21.80 16.48
CA HIS A 149 14.32 -22.17 17.42
C HIS A 149 14.95 -20.93 18.08
N PRO A 150 15.26 -20.95 19.39
CA PRO A 150 16.26 -20.04 19.94
C PRO A 150 17.61 -20.46 19.33
N GLY A 151 18.24 -19.55 18.61
CA GLY A 151 19.69 -19.66 18.37
C GLY A 151 20.44 -19.53 19.69
#